data_AF-A0AA97AQ24-F1
#
_entry.id   AF-A0AA97AQ24-F1
#
_cell.length_a   1.000
_cell.length_b   1.000
_cell.length_c   1.000
_cell.angle_alpha   90.00
_cell.angle_beta   90.00
_cell.angle_gamma   90.00
#
_symmetry.space_group_name_H-M   'P 1'
#
loop_
_entity.id
_entity.type
_entity.pdbx_description
1 polymer ?
#
loop_
_entity_poly.entity_id
_entity_poly.type
_entity_poly.pdbx_seq_one_letter_code
_entity_poly.pdbx_strand_id
1 'polypeptide(L)'
;MPPRSKRDRRFPVGLPIVKEVRLSLWAHTRGKSKTRMAEDILIDRVSKSDNWDEVCRDLRVEAAIRKISVEDLIKEVLRADGFDGDVDVDDVDWACLLDDEAEEDETGEPM
;
A
#
# COMPACT_ATOMS: atom_id res chain seq x y z
N MET A 1 40.68 33.90 -29.62
CA MET A 1 40.24 32.73 -28.84
C MET A 1 38.71 32.72 -28.80
N PRO A 2 38.01 31.71 -29.33
CA PRO A 2 36.56 31.66 -29.20
C PRO A 2 36.16 31.21 -27.78
N PRO A 3 35.01 31.68 -27.26
CA PRO A 3 34.57 31.35 -25.90
C PRO A 3 34.18 29.88 -25.81
N ARG A 4 34.63 29.20 -24.76
CA ARG A 4 34.22 27.83 -24.40
C ARG A 4 32.71 27.83 -24.13
N SER A 5 31.94 27.33 -25.09
CA SER A 5 30.53 27.02 -24.90
C SER A 5 30.40 26.07 -23.69
N LYS A 6 29.85 26.60 -22.59
CA LYS A 6 29.43 25.79 -21.44
C LYS A 6 28.30 24.91 -21.96
N ARG A 7 28.63 23.68 -22.35
CA ARG A 7 27.65 22.67 -22.73
C ARG A 7 26.63 22.59 -21.60
N ASP A 8 25.42 23.04 -21.86
CA ASP A 8 24.30 22.89 -20.94
C ASP A 8 24.05 21.38 -20.81
N ARG A 9 24.58 20.77 -19.74
CA ARG A 9 24.52 19.32 -19.48
C ARG A 9 23.16 18.91 -18.91
N ARG A 10 22.08 19.56 -19.34
CA ARG A 10 20.72 19.13 -19.04
C ARG A 10 20.37 17.99 -19.99
N PHE A 11 20.92 16.82 -19.71
CA PHE A 11 20.43 15.59 -20.33
C PHE A 11 19.04 15.34 -19.77
N PRO A 12 18.00 15.17 -20.61
CA PRO A 12 16.68 14.77 -20.11
C PRO A 12 16.83 13.37 -19.51
N VAL A 13 16.90 13.32 -18.19
CA VAL A 13 16.91 12.06 -17.45
C VAL A 13 15.49 11.50 -17.52
N GLY A 14 15.33 10.28 -18.03
CA GLY A 14 14.02 9.63 -18.11
C GLY A 14 13.35 9.56 -16.74
N LEU A 15 12.02 9.72 -16.71
CA LEU A 15 11.22 9.63 -15.47
C LEU A 15 11.54 8.38 -14.61
N PRO A 16 11.79 7.18 -15.18
CA PRO A 16 12.18 6.01 -14.38
C PRO A 16 13.50 6.21 -13.62
N ILE A 17 14.51 6.77 -14.28
CA ILE A 17 15.83 7.01 -13.67
C ILE A 17 15.71 8.07 -12.58
N VAL A 18 14.92 9.13 -12.79
CA VAL A 18 14.68 10.15 -11.75
C VAL A 18 14.02 9.54 -10.51
N LYS A 19 13.05 8.65 -10.68
CA LYS A 19 12.39 7.94 -9.55
C LYS A 19 13.39 7.07 -8.78
N GLU A 20 14.25 6.34 -9.49
CA GLU A 20 15.27 5.49 -8.88
C GLU A 20 16.31 6.30 -8.09
N VAL A 21 16.79 7.41 -8.66
CA VAL A 21 17.73 8.31 -7.98
C VAL A 21 17.10 8.91 -6.73
N ARG A 22 15.84 9.38 -6.82
CA ARG A 22 15.12 9.92 -5.66
C ARG A 22 14.98 8.89 -4.54
N LEU A 23 14.57 7.66 -4.88
CA LEU A 23 14.45 6.58 -3.90
C LEU A 23 15.80 6.26 -3.25
N SER A 24 16.87 6.19 -4.04
CA SER A 24 18.22 5.90 -3.54
C SER A 24 18.72 6.98 -2.57
N LEU A 25 18.51 8.26 -2.91
CA LEU A 25 18.86 9.38 -2.04
C LEU A 25 18.04 9.34 -0.74
N TRP A 26 16.75 9.02 -0.85
CA TRP A 26 15.86 8.99 0.30
C TRP A 26 16.18 7.85 1.27
N ALA A 27 16.51 6.67 0.73
CA ALA A 27 16.98 5.54 1.51
C ALA A 27 18.28 5.89 2.26
N HIS A 28 19.21 6.54 1.56
CA HIS A 28 20.49 6.96 2.15
C HIS A 28 20.31 7.95 3.32
N THR A 29 19.45 8.97 3.20
CA THR A 29 19.24 9.95 4.28
C THR A 29 18.60 9.34 5.54
N ARG A 30 18.05 8.13 5.44
CA ARG A 30 17.45 7.38 6.55
C ARG A 30 18.24 6.15 6.98
N GLY A 31 19.44 5.97 6.42
CA GLY A 31 20.28 4.81 6.73
C GLY A 31 19.66 3.47 6.33
N LYS A 32 18.76 3.46 5.34
CA LYS A 32 18.09 2.25 4.84
C LYS A 32 18.62 1.87 3.46
N SER A 33 18.49 0.59 3.11
CA SER A 33 18.74 0.16 1.73
C SER A 33 17.63 0.67 0.80
N LYS A 34 17.93 0.81 -0.49
CA LYS A 34 16.94 1.22 -1.52
C LYS A 34 15.71 0.31 -1.50
N THR A 35 15.94 -1.01 -1.40
CA THR A 35 14.89 -2.03 -1.34
C THR A 35 14.04 -1.88 -0.09
N ARG A 36 14.67 -1.74 1.09
CA ARG A 36 13.92 -1.58 2.34
C ARG A 36 13.08 -0.30 2.34
N MET A 37 13.61 0.78 1.78
CA MET A 37 12.87 2.03 1.64
C MET A 37 11.66 1.88 0.69
N ALA A 38 11.79 1.10 -0.38
CA ALA A 38 10.66 0.79 -1.25
C ALA A 38 9.59 -0.04 -0.54
N GLU A 39 9.98 -1.07 0.20
CA GLU A 39 9.08 -1.88 1.03
C GLU A 39 8.32 -0.99 2.02
N ASP A 40 9.04 -0.15 2.77
CA ASP A 40 8.42 0.75 3.75
C ASP A 40 7.41 1.71 3.11
N ILE A 41 7.69 2.22 1.90
CA ILE A 41 6.74 3.08 1.16
C ILE A 41 5.52 2.28 0.70
N LEU A 42 5.72 1.04 0.25
CA LEU A 42 4.62 0.17 -0.19
C LEU A 42 3.72 -0.17 0.99
N ILE A 43 4.31 -0.52 2.14
CA ILE A 43 3.58 -0.77 3.39
C ILE A 43 2.82 0.49 3.80
N ASP A 44 3.48 1.66 3.89
CA ASP A 44 2.82 2.94 4.21
C ASP A 44 1.65 3.24 3.28
N ARG A 45 1.76 2.88 2.00
CA ARG A 45 0.70 3.08 1.03
C ARG A 45 -0.45 2.10 1.24
N VAL A 46 -0.17 0.82 1.38
CA VAL A 46 -1.22 -0.21 1.60
C VAL A 46 -1.94 0.01 2.93
N SER A 47 -1.25 0.52 3.95
CA SER A 47 -1.83 0.83 5.27
C SER A 47 -2.58 2.17 5.34
N LYS A 48 -2.67 2.95 4.26
CA LYS A 48 -3.50 4.17 4.26
C LYS A 48 -4.96 3.81 4.12
N SER A 49 -5.82 4.40 4.96
CA SER A 49 -7.28 4.22 4.96
C SER A 49 -7.85 4.29 3.55
N ASP A 50 -7.56 5.34 2.78
CA ASP A 50 -8.12 5.53 1.44
C ASP A 50 -7.79 4.37 0.47
N ASN A 51 -6.58 3.79 0.59
CA ASN A 51 -6.19 2.66 -0.26
C ASN A 51 -6.77 1.34 0.27
N TRP A 52 -6.90 1.22 1.59
CA TRP A 52 -7.54 0.07 2.23
C TRP A 52 -9.04 0.02 1.93
N ASP A 53 -9.73 1.15 1.95
CA ASP A 53 -11.12 1.33 1.53
C ASP A 53 -11.34 0.84 0.08
N GLU A 54 -10.42 1.18 -0.82
CA GLU A 54 -10.45 0.72 -2.21
C GLU A 54 -10.33 -0.80 -2.28
N VAL A 55 -9.40 -1.39 -1.52
CA VAL A 55 -9.24 -2.86 -1.42
C VAL A 55 -10.50 -3.52 -0.86
N CYS A 56 -11.07 -3.00 0.24
CA CYS A 56 -12.30 -3.50 0.85
C CYS A 56 -13.48 -3.43 -0.12
N ARG A 57 -13.60 -2.34 -0.88
CA ARG A 57 -14.64 -2.19 -1.89
C ARG A 57 -14.48 -3.21 -3.02
N ASP A 58 -13.27 -3.40 -3.52
CA ASP A 58 -12.99 -4.33 -4.61
C ASP A 58 -13.22 -5.79 -4.17
N LEU A 59 -12.84 -6.15 -2.94
CA LEU A 59 -13.14 -7.45 -2.32
C LEU A 59 -14.65 -7.70 -2.22
N ARG A 60 -15.44 -6.71 -1.77
CA ARG A 60 -16.91 -6.81 -1.71
C ARG A 60 -17.52 -7.04 -3.09
N VAL A 61 -17.01 -6.36 -4.12
CA VAL A 61 -17.46 -6.52 -5.51
C VAL A 61 -17.11 -7.92 -6.03
N GLU A 62 -15.89 -8.39 -5.81
CA GLU A 62 -15.47 -9.72 -6.26
C GLU A 62 -16.27 -10.84 -5.56
N ALA A 63 -16.44 -10.76 -4.25
CA ALA A 63 -17.24 -11.72 -3.49
C ALA A 63 -18.69 -11.78 -4.01
N ALA A 64 -19.28 -10.61 -4.32
CA ALA A 64 -20.61 -10.53 -4.93
C ALA A 64 -20.67 -11.17 -6.32
N ILE A 65 -19.66 -10.97 -7.17
CA ILE A 65 -19.56 -11.60 -8.50
C ILE A 65 -19.49 -13.14 -8.35
N ARG A 66 -18.69 -13.62 -7.39
CA ARG A 66 -18.45 -15.04 -7.14
C ARG A 66 -19.55 -15.71 -6.30
N LYS A 67 -20.46 -14.93 -5.71
CA LYS A 67 -21.56 -15.37 -4.83
C LYS A 67 -21.09 -16.12 -3.59
N ILE A 68 -19.97 -15.68 -3.02
CA ILE A 68 -19.43 -16.17 -1.74
C ILE A 68 -19.41 -15.01 -0.73
N SER A 69 -19.17 -15.31 0.55
CA SER A 69 -18.95 -14.25 1.52
C SER A 69 -17.59 -13.57 1.27
N VAL A 70 -17.46 -12.31 1.70
CA VAL A 70 -16.16 -11.61 1.61
C VAL A 70 -15.11 -12.32 2.46
N GLU A 71 -15.53 -12.88 3.60
CA GLU A 71 -14.67 -13.66 4.48
C GLU A 71 -14.15 -14.94 3.80
N ASP A 72 -15.01 -15.68 3.10
CA ASP A 72 -14.59 -16.86 2.32
C ASP A 72 -13.59 -16.47 1.22
N LEU A 73 -13.81 -15.32 0.57
CA LEU A 73 -12.88 -14.80 -0.43
C LEU A 73 -11.51 -14.48 0.19
N ILE A 74 -11.48 -13.83 1.36
CA ILE A 74 -10.25 -13.53 2.09
C ILE A 74 -9.51 -14.83 2.44
N LYS A 75 -10.22 -15.83 2.99
CA LYS A 75 -9.62 -17.13 3.36
C LYS A 75 -9.02 -17.83 2.14
N GLU A 76 -9.71 -17.83 1.00
CA GLU A 76 -9.18 -18.39 -0.25
C GLU A 76 -7.90 -17.69 -0.73
N VAL A 77 -7.87 -16.35 -0.71
CA VAL A 77 -6.70 -15.56 -1.11
C VAL A 77 -5.51 -15.83 -0.19
N LEU A 78 -5.73 -15.78 1.13
CA LEU A 78 -4.68 -16.03 2.12
C LEU A 78 -4.08 -17.44 1.99
N ARG A 79 -4.91 -18.46 1.75
CA ARG A 79 -4.43 -19.82 1.50
C ARG A 79 -3.64 -19.92 0.20
N ALA A 80 -4.11 -19.29 -0.87
CA ALA A 80 -3.41 -19.28 -2.15
C ALA A 80 -2.01 -18.64 -2.05
N ASP A 81 -1.88 -17.62 -1.20
CA ASP A 81 -0.62 -16.93 -0.91
C ASP A 81 0.25 -17.64 0.14
N GLY A 82 -0.25 -18.74 0.74
CA GLY A 82 0.53 -19.60 1.63
C GLY A 82 0.48 -19.22 3.11
N PHE A 83 -0.44 -18.35 3.54
CA PHE A 83 -0.56 -17.92 4.93
C PHE A 83 -1.11 -19.01 5.88
N ASP A 84 -1.64 -20.11 5.35
CA ASP A 84 -2.15 -21.27 6.11
C ASP A 84 -1.07 -21.97 6.97
N GLY A 85 0.21 -21.71 6.67
CA GLY A 85 1.34 -22.19 7.49
C GLY A 85 1.72 -21.29 8.67
N ASP A 86 1.32 -20.02 8.63
CA ASP A 86 1.73 -18.99 9.59
C ASP A 86 0.56 -18.55 10.49
N VAL A 87 -0.68 -18.68 10.01
CA VAL A 87 -1.91 -18.27 10.69
C VAL A 87 -2.96 -19.37 10.50
N ASP A 88 -3.74 -19.67 11.54
CA ASP A 88 -4.93 -20.51 11.41
C ASP A 88 -6.03 -19.69 10.71
N VAL A 89 -6.10 -19.81 9.39
CA VAL A 89 -6.96 -18.98 8.54
C VAL A 89 -8.46 -19.17 8.85
N ASP A 90 -8.85 -20.33 9.40
CA ASP A 90 -10.25 -20.63 9.71
C ASP A 90 -10.70 -20.09 11.08
N ASP A 91 -9.78 -19.99 12.04
CA ASP A 91 -10.08 -19.54 13.42
C ASP A 91 -9.96 -18.01 13.62
N VAL A 92 -9.51 -17.29 12.58
CA VAL A 92 -9.43 -15.83 12.60
C VAL A 92 -10.70 -15.20 12.04
N ASP A 93 -11.26 -14.26 12.80
CA ASP A 93 -12.32 -13.38 12.33
C ASP A 93 -11.75 -12.29 11.43
N TRP A 94 -11.91 -12.47 10.12
CA TRP A 94 -11.45 -11.52 9.11
C TRP A 94 -12.47 -10.40 8.83
N ALA A 95 -13.65 -10.41 9.44
CA ALA A 95 -14.61 -9.33 9.28
C ALA A 95 -14.07 -8.00 9.83
N CYS A 96 -13.22 -8.06 10.87
CA CYS A 96 -12.53 -6.89 11.44
C CYS A 96 -11.63 -6.12 10.45
N LEU A 97 -11.25 -6.74 9.33
CA LEU A 97 -10.50 -6.10 8.26
C LEU A 97 -11.37 -5.20 7.37
N LEU A 98 -12.69 -5.38 7.42
CA LEU A 98 -13.66 -4.76 6.52
C LEU A 98 -14.48 -3.67 7.22
N ASP A 99 -14.53 -3.68 8.54
CA ASP A 99 -15.26 -2.72 9.35
C ASP A 99 -14.39 -1.48 9.63
N ASP A 100 -14.45 -0.52 8.71
CA ASP A 100 -14.26 0.89 9.05
C ASP A 100 -15.55 1.39 9.71
N GLU A 101 -15.90 0.88 10.89
CA GLU A 101 -16.85 1.59 11.75
C GLU A 101 -16.11 2.75 12.43
N ALA A 102 -16.32 3.91 11.83
CA ALA A 102 -16.29 5.19 12.48
C ALA A 102 -17.08 5.14 13.81
N GLU A 103 -16.42 4.84 14.92
CA GLU A 103 -16.87 5.29 16.24
C GLU A 103 -16.27 6.68 16.53
N GLU A 104 -16.73 7.70 15.80
CA GLU A 104 -16.79 9.08 16.30
C GLU A 104 -18.21 9.60 16.07
N ASP A 105 -19.16 9.07 16.84
CA ASP A 105 -20.42 9.76 17.13
C ASP A 105 -20.47 10.07 18.64
N GLU A 106 -19.44 10.78 19.12
CA GLU A 106 -19.57 11.57 20.35
C GLU A 106 -20.50 12.75 20.04
N THR A 107 -21.80 12.47 20.04
CA THR A 107 -22.86 13.47 20.21
C THR A 107 -22.76 14.06 21.62
N GLY A 108 -21.73 14.88 21.83
CA GLY A 108 -21.50 15.70 23.01
C GLY A 108 -22.41 16.93 23.02
N GLU A 109 -23.73 16.73 23.04
CA GLU A 109 -24.66 17.79 23.44
C GLU A 109 -25.02 17.65 24.93
N PRO A 110 -24.54 18.56 25.80
CA PRO A 110 -25.02 18.60 27.18
C PRO A 110 -26.38 19.31 27.21
N MET A 111 -27.39 18.62 27.75
CA MET A 111 -28.59 19.25 28.34
C MET A 111 -28.25 19.93 29.66
#